data_AF-A0A7V8XJ70-F1
#
_entry.id   AF-A0A7V8XJ70-F1
#
_cell.length_a   1.000
_cell.length_b   1.000
_cell.length_c   1.000
_cell.angle_alpha   90.00
_cell.angle_beta   90.00
_cell.angle_gamma   90.00
#
_symmetry.space_group_name_H-M   'P 1'
#
loop_
_entity.id
_entity.type
_entity.pdbx_description
1 polymer ?
#
loop_
_entity_poly.entity_id
_entity_poly.type
_entity_poly.pdbx_seq_one_letter_code
_entity_poly.pdbx_strand_id
1 'polypeptide(L)'
;MGVCPFCGVENLSGAKFCSECGGGLVATAAREERKVVTVLFADLVGFTARAEQLDPEDVRSVLAPYYARLRSELERFGARWRSSSATR
;
A
#
# COMPACT_ATOMS: atom_id res chain seq x y z
N MET A 1 18.17 33.30 -0.90
CA MET A 1 18.63 31.97 -0.45
C MET A 1 17.66 31.46 0.61
N GLY A 2 17.36 30.16 0.60
CA GLY A 2 16.59 29.50 1.66
C GLY A 2 17.39 28.35 2.27
N VAL A 3 17.43 28.24 3.60
CA VAL A 3 18.17 27.18 4.29
C VAL A 3 17.30 25.94 4.43
N CYS A 4 17.85 24.77 4.15
CA CYS A 4 17.16 23.49 4.32
C CYS A 4 16.89 23.21 5.80
N PRO A 5 15.64 22.94 6.22
CA PRO A 5 15.33 22.63 7.62
C PRO A 5 15.82 21.24 8.07
N PHE A 6 16.21 20.37 7.13
CA PHE A 6 16.65 19.01 7.44
C PHE A 6 18.18 18.88 7.60
N CYS A 7 18.95 19.59 6.78
CA CYS A 7 20.42 19.45 6.77
C CYS A 7 21.17 20.80 6.87
N GLY A 8 20.47 21.93 6.92
CA GLY A 8 21.08 23.25 7.13
C GLY A 8 21.82 23.84 5.93
N VAL A 9 21.82 23.18 4.77
CA VAL A 9 22.49 23.72 3.58
C VAL A 9 21.68 24.86 2.95
N GLU A 10 22.37 25.89 2.47
CA GLU A 10 21.75 26.95 1.67
C GLU A 10 21.36 26.45 0.28
N ASN A 11 20.12 26.74 -0.10
CA ASN A 11 19.58 26.42 -1.40
C ASN A 11 19.16 27.71 -2.14
N LEU A 12 19.17 27.61 -3.47
CA LEU A 12 18.68 28.66 -4.37
C LEU A 12 17.21 29.00 -4.07
N SER A 13 16.86 30.27 -4.23
CA SER A 13 15.47 30.73 -4.08
C SER A 13 14.59 30.03 -5.12
N GLY A 14 13.58 29.29 -4.66
CA GLY A 14 12.67 28.51 -5.51
C GLY A 14 13.03 27.03 -5.68
N ALA A 15 14.12 26.55 -5.06
CA ALA A 15 14.44 25.13 -5.03
C ALA A 15 13.31 24.33 -4.32
N LYS A 16 12.74 23.35 -5.02
CA LYS A 16 11.68 22.48 -4.46
C LYS A 16 12.24 21.39 -3.53
N PHE A 17 13.48 20.99 -3.77
CA PHE A 17 14.21 19.97 -3.04
C PHE A 17 15.60 20.49 -2.68
N CYS A 18 16.15 19.99 -1.57
CA CYS A 18 17.51 20.27 -1.14
C CYS A 18 18.52 19.60 -2.08
N SER A 19 19.56 20.32 -2.50
CA SER A 19 20.62 19.80 -3.37
C SER A 19 21.50 18.73 -2.71
N GLU A 20 21.60 18.71 -1.38
CA GLU A 20 22.44 17.76 -0.64
C GLU A 20 21.66 16.56 -0.12
N CYS A 21 20.57 16.80 0.63
CA CYS A 21 19.85 15.72 1.31
C CYS A 21 18.58 15.26 0.59
N GLY A 22 18.17 15.93 -0.50
CA GLY A 22 16.94 15.62 -1.24
C GLY A 22 15.63 15.95 -0.52
N GLY A 23 15.68 16.53 0.70
CA GLY A 23 14.49 16.90 1.48
C GLY A 23 13.63 17.95 0.75
N GLY A 24 12.31 17.75 0.77
CA GLY A 24 11.36 18.71 0.18
C GLY A 24 11.37 20.04 0.95
N LEU A 25 11.73 21.13 0.26
CA LEU A 25 11.80 22.47 0.84
C LEU A 25 10.47 23.22 0.75
N VAL A 26 9.60 22.75 -0.14
CA VAL A 26 8.24 23.27 -0.31
C VAL A 26 7.29 22.23 0.25
N ALA A 27 6.51 22.62 1.26
CA ALA A 27 5.38 21.83 1.72
C ALA A 27 4.35 21.78 0.58
N THR A 28 4.41 20.77 -0.27
CA THR A 28 3.26 20.43 -1.11
C THR A 28 2.18 19.94 -0.16
N ALA A 29 1.17 20.76 0.09
CA ALA A 29 0.00 20.34 0.84
C ALA A 29 -0.49 19.04 0.17
N ALA A 30 -0.37 17.92 0.90
CA ALA A 30 -0.90 16.66 0.44
C ALA A 30 -2.38 16.92 0.15
N ARG A 31 -2.78 16.80 -1.11
CA ARG A 31 -4.15 17.06 -1.52
C ARG A 31 -5.01 15.97 -0.90
N GLU A 32 -5.64 16.29 0.22
CA GLU A 32 -6.52 15.37 0.93
C GLU A 32 -7.78 15.19 0.07
N GLU A 33 -7.94 14.00 -0.50
CA GLU A 33 -9.06 13.69 -1.40
C GLU A 33 -9.96 12.63 -0.74
N ARG A 34 -11.20 12.99 -0.42
CA ARG A 34 -12.21 12.04 0.09
C ARG A 34 -12.93 11.39 -1.08
N LYS A 35 -12.75 10.08 -1.25
CA LYS A 35 -13.46 9.27 -2.24
C LYS A 35 -14.43 8.34 -1.53
N VAL A 36 -15.68 8.29 -2.02
CA VAL A 36 -16.62 7.23 -1.62
C VAL A 36 -16.17 5.95 -2.30
N VAL A 37 -15.85 4.94 -1.51
CA VAL A 37 -15.40 3.63 -1.99
C VAL A 37 -16.32 2.53 -1.46
N THR A 38 -16.49 1.48 -2.25
CA THR A 38 -17.15 0.24 -1.81
C THR A 38 -16.07 -0.76 -1.43
N VAL A 39 -16.13 -1.29 -0.21
CA VAL A 39 -15.19 -2.31 0.29
C VAL A 39 -15.92 -3.64 0.40
N LEU A 40 -15.33 -4.69 -0.19
CA LEU A 40 -15.82 -6.06 -0.07
C LEU A 40 -14.87 -6.85 0.84
N PHE A 41 -15.40 -7.46 1.90
CA PHE A 41 -14.70 -8.44 2.72
C PHE A 41 -15.27 -9.83 2.43
N ALA A 42 -14.39 -10.80 2.20
CA ALA A 42 -14.76 -12.19 2.00
C ALA A 42 -13.77 -13.07 2.76
N ASP A 43 -14.30 -14.01 3.55
CA ASP A 43 -13.52 -14.97 4.32
C ASP A 43 -14.01 -16.39 4.04
N LEU A 44 -13.12 -17.36 4.22
CA LEU A 44 -13.41 -18.77 4.07
C LEU A 44 -14.00 -19.32 5.38
N VAL A 45 -15.22 -19.85 5.31
CA VAL A 45 -15.90 -20.44 6.48
C VAL A 45 -15.07 -21.59 7.06
N GLY A 46 -14.73 -21.51 8.35
CA GLY A 46 -13.96 -22.54 9.06
C GLY A 46 -12.45 -22.50 8.83
N PHE A 47 -11.94 -21.45 8.17
CA PHE A 47 -10.51 -21.31 7.87
C PHE A 47 -9.66 -21.02 9.11
N THR A 48 -10.20 -20.31 10.11
CA THR A 48 -9.49 -20.00 11.36
C THR A 48 -9.05 -21.26 12.10
N ALA A 49 -9.94 -22.25 12.25
CA ALA A 49 -9.64 -23.51 12.94
C ALA A 49 -8.69 -24.43 12.15
N ARG A 50 -8.65 -24.31 10.82
CA ARG A 50 -7.75 -25.09 9.95
C ARG A 50 -6.37 -24.46 9.84
N ALA A 51 -6.28 -23.13 9.85
CA ALA A 51 -5.01 -22.40 9.78
C ALA A 51 -4.16 -22.57 11.04
N GLU A 52 -4.78 -22.81 12.21
CA GLU A 52 -4.06 -23.12 13.45
C GLU A 52 -3.39 -24.51 13.45
N GLN A 53 -3.81 -25.42 12.55
CA GLN A 53 -3.34 -26.80 12.50
C GLN A 53 -2.44 -27.08 11.29
N LEU A 54 -2.21 -26.09 10.42
CA LEU A 54 -1.47 -26.22 9.17
C LEU A 54 -0.23 -25.32 9.20
N ASP A 55 0.86 -25.82 8.63
CA ASP A 55 2.06 -25.01 8.44
C ASP A 55 1.78 -23.82 7.50
N PRO A 56 2.47 -22.68 7.67
CA PRO A 56 2.22 -21.47 6.88
C PRO A 56 2.30 -21.66 5.36
N GLU A 57 3.12 -22.62 4.90
CA GLU A 57 3.23 -22.95 3.47
C GLU A 57 1.99 -23.67 2.93
N ASP A 58 1.38 -24.56 3.73
CA ASP A 58 0.15 -25.28 3.38
C ASP A 58 -1.07 -24.36 3.40
N VAL A 59 -1.11 -23.42 4.35
CA VAL A 59 -2.12 -22.37 4.38
C VAL A 59 -2.04 -21.51 3.10
N ARG A 60 -0.83 -21.16 2.66
CA ARG A 60 -0.62 -20.41 1.41
C ARG A 60 -1.00 -21.22 0.17
N SER A 61 -0.70 -22.52 0.13
CA SER A 61 -1.02 -23.38 -1.01
C SER A 61 -2.53 -23.55 -1.20
N VAL A 62 -3.29 -23.59 -0.11
CA VAL A 62 -4.78 -23.61 -0.13
C VAL A 62 -5.36 -22.26 -0.54
N LEU A 63 -4.79 -21.16 -0.05
CA LEU A 63 -5.29 -19.81 -0.32
C LEU A 63 -4.96 -19.29 -1.72
N ALA A 64 -3.83 -19.70 -2.29
CA ALA A 64 -3.38 -19.25 -3.62
C ALA A 64 -4.44 -19.47 -4.73
N PRO A 65 -5.02 -20.66 -4.92
CA PRO A 65 -6.07 -20.87 -5.93
C PRO A 65 -7.36 -20.11 -5.61
N TYR A 66 -7.72 -19.96 -4.33
CA TYR A 66 -8.88 -19.16 -3.91
C TYR A 66 -8.71 -17.68 -4.30
N TYR A 67 -7.58 -17.06 -3.95
CA TYR A 67 -7.30 -15.67 -4.31
C TYR A 67 -7.17 -15.46 -5.82
N ALA A 68 -6.62 -16.44 -6.55
CA ALA A 68 -6.57 -16.38 -8.02
C ALA A 68 -7.98 -16.30 -8.63
N ARG A 69 -8.92 -17.12 -8.14
CA ARG A 69 -10.32 -17.10 -8.60
C ARG A 69 -11.03 -15.82 -8.20
N LEU A 70 -10.89 -15.39 -6.93
CA LEU A 70 -11.47 -14.17 -6.40
C LEU A 70 -11.02 -12.95 -7.20
N ARG A 71 -9.71 -12.86 -7.48
CA ARG A 71 -9.13 -11.80 -8.30
C ARG A 71 -9.75 -11.75 -9.70
N SER A 72 -9.89 -12.90 -10.37
CA SER A 72 -10.46 -12.97 -11.71
C SER A 72 -11.90 -12.42 -11.77
N GLU A 73 -12.73 -12.74 -10.77
CA GLU A 73 -14.10 -12.24 -10.70
C GLU A 73 -14.15 -10.76 -10.31
N LEU A 74 -13.31 -10.31 -9.38
CA LEU A 74 -13.21 -8.89 -9.02
C LEU A 74 -12.80 -8.01 -10.21
N GLU A 75 -11.78 -8.44 -10.97
CA GLU A 75 -11.34 -7.73 -12.18
C GLU A 75 -12.44 -7.71 -13.25
N ARG A 76 -13.21 -8.79 -13.40
CA ARG A 76 -14.38 -8.86 -14.31
C ARG A 76 -15.44 -7.82 -13.98
N PHE A 77 -15.68 -7.53 -12.70
CA PHE A 77 -16.61 -6.49 -12.25
C PHE A 77 -16.00 -5.08 -12.19
N GLY A 78 -14.77 -4.90 -12.68
CA GLY A 78 -14.07 -3.61 -12.70
C GLY A 78 -13.49 -3.19 -11.35
N ALA A 79 -13.47 -4.09 -10.36
CA ALA A 79 -12.83 -3.84 -9.08
C ALA A 79 -11.30 -3.90 -9.23
N ARG A 80 -10.62 -2.93 -8.63
CA ARG A 80 -9.15 -2.88 -8.63
C ARG A 80 -8.61 -3.75 -7.49
N TRP A 81 -8.04 -4.91 -7.82
CA TRP A 81 -7.32 -5.74 -6.85
C TRP A 81 -6.01 -5.05 -6.42
N ARG A 82 -5.83 -4.89 -5.11
CA ARG A 82 -4.53 -4.54 -4.50
C ARG A 82 -4.26 -5.52 -3.37
N SER A 83 -3.29 -6.40 -3.56
CA SER A 83 -2.74 -7.18 -2.46
C SER A 83 -1.66 -6.36 -1.76
N SER A 84 -1.90 -5.95 -0.52
CA SER A 84 -0.82 -5.62 0.40
C SER A 84 -0.26 -6.93 0.94
N SER A 85 0.60 -7.59 0.17
CA SER A 85 1.51 -8.59 0.75
C SER A 85 2.51 -7.82 1.63
N ALA A 86 2.05 -7.43 2.82
CA ALA A 86 2.89 -7.07 3.94
C ALA A 86 3.51 -8.36 4.46
N THR A 87 4.45 -8.91 3.69
CA THR A 87 5.40 -9.88 4.20
C THR A 87 6.70 -9.11 4.38
N ARG A 88 6.84 -8.57 5.59
CA ARG A 88 8.15 -8.40 6.21
C ARG A 88 8.19 -9.40 7.36
#